data_AF-A0AAJ1TM25-F1
#
_entry.id   AF-A0AAJ1TM25-F1
#
_cell.length_a   1.000
_cell.length_b   1.000
_cell.length_c   1.000
_cell.angle_alpha   90.00
_cell.angle_beta   90.00
_cell.angle_gamma   90.00
#
_symmetry.space_group_name_H-M   'P 1'
#
loop_
_entity.id
_entity.type
_entity.pdbx_description
1 polymer ?
#
loop_
_entity_poly.entity_id
_entity_poly.type
_entity_poly.pdbx_seq_one_letter_code
_entity_poly.pdbx_strand_id
1 'polypeptide(L)'
;MSGTDRVRAHAALWYADARYRLAWLVLPQAAVALAAGLALAVLKPTGEWGKPADSKEDEKLYHELLDKAGKDGDKAAFDKLKAGADAGNISARSFLGTLYNPEWASLYPKSPVKADAAKALTYYQQPADLGYPGAQRGMTELLLNRGRGQYDLKRGCRYGLAFYGNPAAIRDNHFDSWSTLFWIAGCYIDSDSGVPRDAQKAADIYMDTVAAKLPLSVTTFTDDLGRQPPDLVAAIQRNLARRGFYSGPADGSATPQTLAAVRALAGKAAGTGGGNTGRPAGNTPPAPPSGPKPTVEELIALAKSATTNAADEAKLRDLAEGGTMVAQYLYAQLLSPTNTVQRITAPDAARAIQYFERLAREASFAPAATSAAFLYDIGAPNLPRDPEKAADMTIRALELKDADILKNIEEDKWGAGFWAALQQRLAQRNLYQGRILDQRNDRTVQAARSLLGKQ
;
A
#
# COMPACT_ATOMS: atom_id res chain seq x y z
N MET A 1 52.49 25.62 -24.60
CA MET A 1 51.88 24.44 -25.24
C MET A 1 50.38 24.60 -25.20
N SER A 2 49.77 24.72 -26.39
CA SER A 2 48.33 24.79 -26.56
C SER A 2 47.67 23.45 -26.18
N GLY A 3 46.33 23.43 -25.98
CA GLY A 3 45.60 22.20 -25.68
C GLY A 3 45.76 21.13 -26.77
N THR A 4 45.88 21.55 -28.02
CA THR A 4 46.13 20.70 -29.19
C THR A 4 47.53 20.07 -29.18
N ASP A 5 48.55 20.76 -28.68
CA ASP A 5 49.91 20.20 -28.55
C ASP A 5 49.97 19.08 -27.51
N ARG A 6 49.19 19.20 -26.41
CA ARG A 6 49.14 18.19 -25.35
C ARG A 6 48.43 16.92 -25.80
N VAL A 7 47.33 17.05 -26.55
CA VAL A 7 46.60 15.90 -27.10
C VAL A 7 47.46 15.15 -28.10
N ARG A 8 48.20 15.85 -28.97
CA ARG A 8 49.11 15.23 -29.92
C ARG A 8 50.27 14.51 -29.24
N ALA A 9 50.88 15.13 -28.23
CA ALA A 9 51.95 14.50 -27.44
C ALA A 9 51.46 13.26 -26.68
N HIS A 10 50.27 13.32 -26.09
CA HIS A 10 49.66 12.18 -25.43
C HIS A 10 49.37 11.04 -26.41
N ALA A 11 48.78 11.33 -27.58
CA ALA A 11 48.50 10.33 -28.60
C ALA A 11 49.79 9.65 -29.09
N ALA A 12 50.85 10.43 -29.35
CA ALA A 12 52.14 9.89 -29.75
C ALA A 12 52.71 8.91 -28.70
N LEU A 13 52.71 9.31 -27.42
CA LEU A 13 53.19 8.45 -26.33
C LEU A 13 52.29 7.24 -26.09
N TRP A 14 50.98 7.39 -26.25
CA TRP A 14 50.01 6.30 -26.10
C TRP A 14 50.23 5.20 -27.14
N TYR A 15 50.42 5.54 -28.41
CA TYR A 15 50.60 4.50 -29.43
C TYR A 15 52.03 3.96 -29.51
N ALA A 16 53.05 4.78 -29.20
CA ALA A 16 54.45 4.42 -29.38
C ALA A 16 55.10 3.79 -28.13
N ASP A 17 54.64 4.09 -26.92
CA ASP A 17 55.31 3.65 -25.68
C ASP A 17 54.41 2.72 -24.84
N ALA A 18 54.82 1.45 -24.77
CA ALA A 18 54.13 0.44 -23.97
C ALA A 18 54.19 0.72 -22.45
N ARG A 19 55.26 1.33 -21.95
CA ARG A 19 55.41 1.69 -20.53
C ARG A 19 54.55 2.88 -20.16
N TYR A 20 54.44 3.87 -21.06
CA TYR A 20 53.54 5.02 -20.87
C TYR A 20 52.08 4.56 -20.79
N ARG A 21 51.64 3.69 -21.71
CA ARG A 21 50.31 3.06 -21.65
C ARG A 21 50.09 2.29 -20.35
N LEU A 22 51.04 1.43 -19.99
CA LEU A 22 50.94 0.62 -18.78
C LEU A 22 50.84 1.50 -17.53
N ALA A 23 51.64 2.57 -17.44
CA ALA A 23 51.58 3.52 -16.34
C ALA A 23 50.21 4.21 -16.25
N TRP A 24 49.63 4.62 -17.38
CA TRP A 24 48.29 5.22 -17.42
C TRP A 24 47.17 4.24 -17.04
N LEU A 25 47.33 2.94 -17.28
CA LEU A 25 46.36 1.92 -16.89
C LEU A 25 46.52 1.49 -15.42
N VAL A 26 47.76 1.35 -14.94
CA VAL A 26 48.06 0.75 -13.64
C VAL A 26 48.08 1.78 -12.52
N LEU A 27 48.62 2.98 -12.74
CA LEU A 27 48.77 3.97 -11.66
C LEU A 27 47.44 4.43 -11.06
N PRO A 28 46.35 4.67 -11.83
CA PRO A 28 45.05 5.00 -11.23
C PRO A 28 44.53 3.86 -10.33
N GLN A 29 44.70 2.61 -10.76
CA GLN A 29 44.26 1.43 -9.99
C GLN A 29 45.09 1.26 -8.72
N ALA A 30 46.42 1.46 -8.81
CA ALA A 30 47.33 1.42 -7.68
C ALA A 30 47.04 2.53 -6.67
N ALA A 31 46.72 3.74 -7.13
CA ALA A 31 46.34 4.86 -6.28
C ALA A 31 45.02 4.59 -5.54
N VAL A 32 44.02 4.01 -6.22
CA VAL A 32 42.76 3.59 -5.59
C VAL A 32 43.00 2.48 -4.56
N ALA A 33 43.82 1.48 -4.88
CA ALA A 33 44.15 0.41 -3.94
C ALA A 33 44.89 0.93 -2.70
N LEU A 34 45.83 1.87 -2.87
CA LEU A 34 46.51 2.53 -1.76
C LEU A 34 45.56 3.37 -0.91
N ALA A 35 44.67 4.15 -1.53
CA ALA A 35 43.67 4.95 -0.82
C ALA A 35 42.70 4.05 -0.03
N ALA A 36 42.25 2.95 -0.62
CA ALA A 36 41.40 1.95 0.04
C ALA A 36 42.14 1.26 1.19
N GLY A 37 43.40 0.86 0.99
CA GLY A 37 44.23 0.27 2.03
C GLY A 37 44.48 1.23 3.20
N LEU A 38 44.75 2.50 2.91
CA LEU A 38 44.90 3.55 3.93
C LEU A 38 43.59 3.77 4.68
N ALA A 39 42.45 3.82 3.97
CA ALA A 39 41.13 3.96 4.59
C ALA A 39 40.84 2.79 5.54
N LEU A 40 41.11 1.55 5.13
CA LEU A 40 40.95 0.38 6.00
C LEU A 40 41.87 0.40 7.23
N ALA A 41 43.12 0.84 7.06
CA ALA A 41 44.09 0.95 8.15
C ALA A 41 43.71 2.05 9.17
N VAL A 42 43.17 3.17 8.69
CA VAL A 42 42.73 4.30 9.53
C VAL A 42 41.41 3.99 10.24
N LEU A 43 40.45 3.40 9.52
CA LEU A 43 39.11 3.17 10.04
C LEU A 43 39.01 2.00 11.02
N LYS A 44 40.00 1.09 11.04
CA LYS A 44 40.05 -0.10 11.91
C LYS A 44 38.67 -0.76 12.08
N PRO A 45 38.00 -1.16 10.98
CA PRO A 45 36.65 -1.70 11.07
C PRO A 45 36.64 -2.91 12.01
N THR A 46 35.79 -2.86 13.04
CA THR A 46 35.73 -3.85 14.13
C THR A 46 34.89 -5.07 13.79
N GLY A 47 34.53 -5.27 12.52
CA GLY A 47 33.71 -6.37 12.04
C GLY A 47 34.46 -7.22 11.02
N GLU A 48 34.26 -8.54 11.06
CA GLU A 48 34.72 -9.41 10.00
C GLU A 48 33.96 -9.09 8.71
N TRP A 49 34.72 -8.76 7.67
CA TRP A 49 34.17 -8.48 6.35
C TRP A 49 33.33 -9.67 5.85
N GLY A 50 32.08 -9.41 5.45
CA GLY A 50 31.18 -10.43 4.92
C GLY A 50 30.44 -11.27 5.97
N LYS A 51 30.64 -11.04 7.28
CA LYS A 51 29.77 -11.61 8.30
C LYS A 51 28.58 -10.67 8.57
N PRO A 52 27.34 -11.18 8.64
CA PRO A 52 26.18 -10.41 9.08
C PRO A 52 26.42 -9.80 10.47
N ALA A 53 25.87 -8.60 10.71
CA ALA A 53 26.01 -7.93 12.00
C ALA A 53 25.34 -8.71 13.15
N ASP A 54 24.30 -9.49 12.86
CA ASP A 54 23.63 -10.41 13.78
C ASP A 54 23.38 -11.78 13.14
N SER A 55 23.17 -12.80 13.96
CA SER A 55 22.76 -14.13 13.51
C SER A 55 21.28 -14.18 13.14
N LYS A 56 20.88 -15.16 12.32
CA LYS A 56 19.45 -15.37 12.01
C LYS A 56 18.67 -15.82 13.25
N GLU A 57 19.35 -16.50 14.17
CA GLU A 57 18.84 -16.92 15.46
C GLU A 57 18.51 -15.72 16.34
N ASP A 58 19.39 -14.71 16.39
CA ASP A 58 19.14 -13.46 17.11
C ASP A 58 17.96 -12.70 16.50
N GLU A 59 17.92 -12.56 15.17
CA GLU A 59 16.82 -11.90 14.48
C GLU A 59 15.47 -12.54 14.81
N LYS A 60 15.40 -13.88 14.77
CA LYS A 60 14.20 -14.61 15.15
C LYS A 60 13.84 -14.40 16.62
N LEU A 61 14.82 -14.52 17.53
CA LEU A 61 14.63 -14.33 18.96
C LEU A 61 14.05 -12.95 19.26
N TYR A 62 14.63 -11.88 18.73
CA TYR A 62 14.19 -10.52 19.03
C TYR A 62 12.86 -10.17 18.34
N HIS A 63 12.56 -10.78 17.19
CA HIS A 63 11.22 -10.67 16.60
C HIS A 63 10.14 -11.32 17.50
N GLU A 64 10.42 -12.49 18.09
CA GLU A 64 9.50 -13.12 19.05
C GLU A 64 9.32 -12.27 20.33
N LEU A 65 10.40 -11.63 20.81
CA LEU A 65 10.33 -10.72 21.96
C LEU A 65 9.52 -9.45 21.64
N LEU A 66 9.69 -8.89 20.43
CA LEU A 66 8.87 -7.77 19.94
C LEU A 66 7.38 -8.11 19.95
N ASP A 67 7.00 -9.28 19.42
CA ASP A 67 5.60 -9.68 19.36
C ASP A 67 5.00 -9.84 20.76
N LYS A 68 5.69 -10.54 21.67
CA LYS A 68 5.23 -10.68 23.07
C LYS A 68 5.13 -9.33 23.78
N ALA A 69 6.14 -8.47 23.62
CA ALA A 69 6.13 -7.15 24.22
C ALA A 69 4.99 -6.27 23.66
N GLY A 70 4.82 -6.22 22.34
CA GLY A 70 3.91 -5.30 21.67
C GLY A 70 2.45 -5.77 21.58
N LYS A 71 2.22 -7.08 21.35
CA LYS A 71 0.88 -7.65 21.18
C LYS A 71 0.29 -8.16 22.49
N ASP A 72 1.12 -8.70 23.37
CA ASP A 72 0.67 -9.26 24.65
C ASP A 72 0.91 -8.33 25.84
N GLY A 73 1.80 -7.33 25.70
CA GLY A 73 2.18 -6.43 26.78
C GLY A 73 3.16 -7.08 27.78
N ASP A 74 3.90 -8.11 27.36
CA ASP A 74 4.86 -8.81 28.20
C ASP A 74 6.06 -7.90 28.52
N LYS A 75 6.12 -7.44 29.78
CA LYS A 75 7.19 -6.58 30.29
C LYS A 75 8.55 -7.30 30.34
N ALA A 76 8.58 -8.60 30.65
CA ALA A 76 9.83 -9.34 30.69
C ALA A 76 10.41 -9.53 29.28
N ALA A 77 9.54 -9.73 28.28
CA ALA A 77 9.96 -9.75 26.88
C ALA A 77 10.50 -8.38 26.44
N PHE A 78 9.82 -7.30 26.82
CA PHE A 78 10.28 -5.94 26.58
C PHE A 78 11.65 -5.65 27.21
N ASP A 79 11.84 -6.01 28.48
CA ASP A 79 13.10 -5.77 29.18
C ASP A 79 14.27 -6.53 28.54
N LYS A 80 14.03 -7.77 28.08
CA LYS A 80 15.03 -8.55 27.33
C LYS A 80 15.35 -7.94 25.96
N LEU A 81 14.33 -7.50 25.22
CA LEU A 81 14.51 -6.80 23.95
C LEU A 81 15.32 -5.52 24.16
N LYS A 82 15.00 -4.75 25.21
CA LYS A 82 15.72 -3.55 25.59
C LYS A 82 17.16 -3.82 25.97
N ALA A 83 17.43 -4.85 26.77
CA ALA A 83 18.79 -5.23 27.15
C ALA A 83 19.63 -5.61 25.93
N GLY A 84 19.07 -6.36 24.97
CA GLY A 84 19.74 -6.66 23.70
C GLY A 84 20.05 -5.40 22.89
N ALA A 85 19.10 -4.45 22.82
CA ALA A 85 19.29 -3.19 22.11
C ALA A 85 20.34 -2.28 22.79
N ASP A 86 20.39 -2.26 24.12
CA ASP A 86 21.38 -1.53 24.91
C ASP A 86 22.78 -2.16 24.78
N ALA A 87 22.84 -3.49 24.63
CA ALA A 87 24.07 -4.23 24.35
C ALA A 87 24.58 -4.05 22.91
N GLY A 88 23.83 -3.35 22.05
CA GLY A 88 24.24 -3.01 20.69
C GLY A 88 23.86 -4.04 19.62
N ASN A 89 23.01 -5.03 19.93
CA ASN A 89 22.49 -5.96 18.93
C ASN A 89 21.60 -5.21 17.92
N ILE A 90 21.82 -5.44 16.62
CA ILE A 90 21.25 -4.63 15.53
C ILE A 90 19.76 -4.91 15.32
N SER A 91 19.36 -6.19 15.33
CA SER A 91 17.99 -6.66 15.28
C SER A 91 17.21 -6.19 16.50
N ALA A 92 17.76 -6.35 17.71
CA ALA A 92 17.13 -5.87 18.94
C ALA A 92 16.89 -4.35 18.90
N ARG A 93 17.87 -3.57 18.44
CA ARG A 93 17.71 -2.12 18.24
C ARG A 93 16.61 -1.81 17.24
N SER A 94 16.61 -2.46 16.08
CA SER A 94 15.57 -2.26 15.07
C SER A 94 14.18 -2.59 15.62
N PHE A 95 14.02 -3.74 16.26
CA PHE A 95 12.73 -4.17 16.80
C PHE A 95 12.28 -3.35 18.01
N LEU A 96 13.20 -2.85 18.85
CA LEU A 96 12.84 -1.90 19.89
C LEU A 96 12.37 -0.56 19.30
N GLY A 97 13.01 -0.11 18.22
CA GLY A 97 12.54 1.05 17.44
C GLY A 97 11.10 0.89 16.97
N THR A 98 10.70 -0.31 16.56
CA THR A 98 9.32 -0.66 16.16
C THR A 98 8.29 -0.33 17.23
N LEU A 99 8.57 -0.67 18.50
CA LEU A 99 7.64 -0.39 19.61
C LEU A 99 7.44 1.11 19.88
N TYR A 100 8.42 1.94 19.52
CA TYR A 100 8.32 3.39 19.61
C TYR A 100 7.79 4.03 18.32
N ASN A 101 7.71 3.31 17.19
CA ASN A 101 7.32 3.88 15.91
C ASN A 101 5.81 4.18 15.87
N PRO A 102 5.37 5.46 15.75
CA PRO A 102 3.96 5.81 15.67
C PRO A 102 3.22 5.25 14.45
N GLU A 103 3.91 4.93 13.35
CA GLU A 103 3.28 4.32 12.17
C GLU A 103 2.85 2.87 12.44
N TRP A 104 3.49 2.21 13.40
CA TRP A 104 3.26 0.79 13.71
C TRP A 104 2.56 0.58 15.03
N ALA A 105 2.24 1.64 15.77
CA ALA A 105 1.60 1.57 17.09
C ALA A 105 0.29 0.77 17.08
N SER A 106 -0.50 0.83 16.00
CA SER A 106 -1.73 0.05 15.88
C SER A 106 -1.50 -1.46 15.76
N LEU A 107 -0.32 -1.89 15.28
CA LEU A 107 0.06 -3.30 15.21
C LEU A 107 0.50 -3.85 16.57
N TYR A 108 0.87 -2.96 17.50
CA TYR A 108 1.35 -3.29 18.84
C TYR A 108 0.53 -2.57 19.93
N PRO A 109 -0.79 -2.84 20.00
CA PRO A 109 -1.71 -2.07 20.84
C PRO A 109 -1.46 -2.22 22.34
N LYS A 110 -0.73 -3.26 22.76
CA LYS A 110 -0.41 -3.52 24.17
C LYS A 110 1.04 -3.20 24.51
N SER A 111 1.76 -2.50 23.62
CA SER A 111 3.14 -2.08 23.87
C SER A 111 3.28 -1.40 25.24
N PRO A 112 4.28 -1.78 26.06
CA PRO A 112 4.51 -1.17 27.37
C PRO A 112 5.03 0.27 27.26
N VAL A 113 5.35 0.72 26.05
CA VAL A 113 5.87 2.07 25.78
C VAL A 113 4.92 2.84 24.87
N LYS A 114 4.89 4.16 25.07
CA LYS A 114 4.17 5.07 24.18
C LYS A 114 4.98 5.31 22.91
N ALA A 115 4.28 5.49 21.79
CA ALA A 115 4.91 5.88 20.54
C ALA A 115 5.67 7.21 20.69
N ASP A 116 6.89 7.25 20.15
CA ASP A 116 7.84 8.34 20.22
C ASP A 116 8.75 8.28 18.98
N ALA A 117 8.47 9.11 17.98
CA ALA A 117 9.18 9.12 16.70
C ALA A 117 10.68 9.42 16.85
N ALA A 118 11.06 10.35 17.74
CA ALA A 118 12.46 10.72 17.94
C ALA A 118 13.26 9.57 18.55
N LYS A 119 12.65 8.85 19.50
CA LYS A 119 13.26 7.68 20.11
C LYS A 119 13.34 6.51 19.14
N ALA A 120 12.31 6.28 18.33
CA ALA A 120 12.33 5.29 17.26
C ALA A 120 13.50 5.55 16.28
N LEU A 121 13.66 6.79 15.79
CA LEU A 121 14.78 7.19 14.94
C LEU A 121 16.14 6.92 15.59
N THR A 122 16.26 7.17 16.89
CA THR A 122 17.50 6.90 17.63
C THR A 122 17.86 5.41 17.60
N TYR A 123 16.88 4.53 17.80
CA TYR A 123 17.08 3.09 17.74
C TYR A 123 17.33 2.57 16.32
N TYR A 124 16.70 3.18 15.31
CA TYR A 124 16.89 2.78 13.92
C TYR A 124 18.19 3.27 13.29
N GLN A 125 18.76 4.37 13.76
CA GLN A 125 19.88 5.05 13.08
C GLN A 125 21.06 4.12 12.76
N GLN A 126 21.65 3.45 13.76
CA GLN A 126 22.79 2.57 13.53
C GLN A 126 22.42 1.32 12.70
N PRO A 127 21.34 0.57 13.01
CA PRO A 127 20.89 -0.53 12.15
C PRO A 127 20.67 -0.12 10.69
N ALA A 128 20.06 1.06 10.45
CA ALA A 128 19.82 1.57 9.10
C ALA A 128 21.12 1.93 8.38
N ASP A 129 22.10 2.51 9.08
CA ASP A 129 23.44 2.82 8.54
C ASP A 129 24.21 1.55 8.15
N LEU A 130 23.94 0.43 8.83
CA LEU A 130 24.49 -0.90 8.52
C LEU A 130 23.69 -1.66 7.44
N GLY A 131 22.60 -1.08 6.93
CA GLY A 131 21.80 -1.69 5.87
C GLY A 131 20.74 -2.68 6.35
N TYR A 132 20.34 -2.65 7.62
CA TYR A 132 19.27 -3.51 8.12
C TYR A 132 17.90 -3.08 7.56
N PRO A 133 17.19 -3.91 6.78
CA PRO A 133 16.00 -3.49 6.02
C PRO A 133 14.88 -2.88 6.86
N GLY A 134 14.56 -3.49 8.01
CA GLY A 134 13.50 -3.02 8.90
C GLY A 134 13.78 -1.61 9.44
N ALA A 135 15.03 -1.32 9.76
CA ALA A 135 15.44 -0.01 10.24
C ALA A 135 15.52 1.03 9.13
N GLN A 136 16.01 0.65 7.93
CA GLN A 136 15.99 1.57 6.78
C GLN A 136 14.56 1.97 6.42
N ARG A 137 13.61 1.04 6.45
CA ARG A 137 12.18 1.33 6.31
C ARG A 137 11.68 2.26 7.41
N GLY A 138 11.93 1.94 8.69
CA GLY A 138 11.50 2.77 9.82
C GLY A 138 12.04 4.21 9.74
N MET A 139 13.31 4.39 9.37
CA MET A 139 13.91 5.70 9.11
C MET A 139 13.19 6.42 7.96
N THR A 140 12.91 5.71 6.86
CA THR A 140 12.23 6.28 5.69
C THR A 140 10.83 6.75 6.03
N GLU A 141 10.03 5.91 6.70
CA GLU A 141 8.65 6.22 7.06
C GLU A 141 8.56 7.41 8.01
N LEU A 142 9.44 7.48 9.01
CA LEU A 142 9.42 8.58 9.99
C LEU A 142 9.95 9.91 9.44
N LEU A 143 11.00 9.87 8.60
CA LEU A 143 11.62 11.09 8.06
C LEU A 143 10.89 11.66 6.84
N LEU A 144 10.14 10.83 6.10
CA LEU A 144 9.35 11.31 4.95
C LEU A 144 7.88 11.57 5.28
N ASN A 145 7.39 11.15 6.44
CA ASN A 145 6.04 11.48 6.90
C ASN A 145 6.00 12.88 7.57
N ARG A 146 5.44 13.86 6.85
CA ARG A 146 5.26 15.25 7.33
C ARG A 146 4.36 15.36 8.58
N GLY A 147 3.49 14.38 8.83
CA GLY A 147 2.54 14.39 9.96
C GLY A 147 3.14 14.01 11.31
N ARG A 148 4.42 13.61 11.38
CA ARG A 148 5.05 13.05 12.60
C ARG A 148 6.15 13.92 13.22
N GLY A 149 6.36 15.13 12.71
CA GLY A 149 7.23 16.13 13.34
C GLY A 149 8.74 15.86 13.27
N GLN A 150 9.18 14.81 12.57
CA GLN A 150 10.58 14.46 12.36
C GLN A 150 10.97 14.51 10.87
N TYR A 151 10.25 15.31 10.08
CA TYR A 151 10.43 15.36 8.64
C TYR A 151 11.83 15.90 8.29
N ASP A 152 12.61 15.09 7.59
CA ASP A 152 13.90 15.45 7.00
C ASP A 152 13.98 14.79 5.63
N LEU A 153 13.68 15.58 4.60
CA LEU A 153 13.58 15.08 3.23
C LEU A 153 14.91 14.46 2.76
N LYS A 154 16.06 15.10 3.01
CA LYS A 154 17.36 14.63 2.52
C LYS A 154 17.76 13.32 3.19
N ARG A 155 17.65 13.25 4.52
CA ARG A 155 17.96 12.01 5.25
C ARG A 155 16.95 10.91 4.92
N GLY A 156 15.66 11.24 4.87
CA GLY A 156 14.60 10.30 4.52
C GLY A 156 14.80 9.70 3.13
N CYS A 157 15.10 10.52 2.13
CA CYS A 157 15.38 10.06 0.77
C CYS A 157 16.64 9.21 0.68
N ARG A 158 17.70 9.56 1.43
CA ARG A 158 18.91 8.73 1.53
C ARG A 158 18.58 7.32 2.02
N TYR A 159 17.85 7.18 3.13
CA TYR A 159 17.48 5.87 3.66
C TYR A 159 16.45 5.14 2.80
N GLY A 160 15.50 5.88 2.21
CA GLY A 160 14.48 5.31 1.34
C GLY A 160 15.06 4.68 0.08
N LEU A 161 16.02 5.34 -0.56
CA LEU A 161 16.73 4.77 -1.70
C LEU A 161 17.63 3.60 -1.30
N ALA A 162 18.27 3.67 -0.13
CA ALA A 162 19.05 2.56 0.39
C ALA A 162 18.19 1.33 0.69
N PHE A 163 16.98 1.53 1.24
CA PHE A 163 15.98 0.49 1.44
C PHE A 163 15.49 -0.10 0.12
N TYR A 164 15.12 0.74 -0.84
CA TYR A 164 14.61 0.31 -2.15
C TYR A 164 15.64 -0.51 -2.94
N GLY A 165 16.92 -0.15 -2.83
CA GLY A 165 18.02 -0.89 -3.44
C GLY A 165 18.54 -2.09 -2.62
N ASN A 166 17.97 -2.38 -1.46
CA ASN A 166 18.51 -3.41 -0.55
C ASN A 166 18.12 -4.83 -1.03
N PRO A 167 19.09 -5.72 -1.35
CA PRO A 167 18.79 -7.08 -1.80
C PRO A 167 18.02 -7.91 -0.79
N ALA A 168 18.24 -7.70 0.51
CA ALA A 168 17.47 -8.38 1.56
C ALA A 168 16.03 -7.88 1.61
N ALA A 169 15.81 -6.57 1.45
CA ALA A 169 14.45 -6.01 1.35
C ALA A 169 13.66 -6.60 0.17
N ILE A 170 14.31 -6.75 -0.98
CA ILE A 170 13.74 -7.35 -2.19
C ILE A 170 13.43 -8.85 -1.97
N ARG A 171 14.40 -9.62 -1.49
CA ARG A 171 14.27 -11.07 -1.28
C ARG A 171 13.15 -11.41 -0.29
N ASP A 172 13.07 -10.66 0.79
CA ASP A 172 12.16 -10.91 1.90
C ASP A 172 10.83 -10.13 1.74
N ASN A 173 10.62 -9.52 0.56
CA ASN A 173 9.42 -8.80 0.13
C ASN A 173 8.94 -7.73 1.14
N HIS A 174 9.86 -6.94 1.68
CA HIS A 174 9.56 -5.87 2.66
C HIS A 174 8.79 -4.67 2.06
N PHE A 175 8.43 -4.72 0.77
CA PHE A 175 7.74 -3.67 0.02
C PHE A 175 6.21 -3.73 0.10
N ASP A 176 5.66 -4.07 1.25
CA ASP A 176 4.21 -4.14 1.50
C ASP A 176 3.58 -2.77 1.87
N SER A 177 4.41 -1.73 2.05
CA SER A 177 3.98 -0.38 2.44
C SER A 177 3.97 0.56 1.23
N TRP A 178 2.78 0.81 0.67
CA TRP A 178 2.60 1.66 -0.49
C TRP A 178 3.01 3.12 -0.23
N SER A 179 2.77 3.62 0.99
CA SER A 179 3.14 4.98 1.38
C SER A 179 4.65 5.16 1.36
N THR A 180 5.41 4.15 1.79
CA THR A 180 6.89 4.16 1.75
C THR A 180 7.40 4.27 0.33
N LEU A 181 6.91 3.42 -0.58
CA LEU A 181 7.31 3.46 -2.00
C LEU A 181 6.90 4.77 -2.67
N PHE A 182 5.72 5.29 -2.34
CA PHE A 182 5.25 6.58 -2.83
C PHE A 182 6.16 7.73 -2.38
N TRP A 183 6.59 7.74 -1.11
CA TRP A 183 7.52 8.74 -0.60
C TRP A 183 8.91 8.62 -1.24
N ILE A 184 9.40 7.40 -1.47
CA ILE A 184 10.67 7.15 -2.17
C ILE A 184 10.60 7.67 -3.61
N ALA A 185 9.50 7.44 -4.32
CA ALA A 185 9.31 7.98 -5.67
C ALA A 185 9.32 9.52 -5.68
N GLY A 186 8.73 10.16 -4.66
CA GLY A 186 8.76 11.61 -4.46
C GLY A 186 10.19 12.19 -4.34
N CYS A 187 11.16 11.41 -3.85
CA CYS A 187 12.56 11.83 -3.77
C CYS A 187 13.18 12.15 -5.13
N TYR A 188 12.77 11.45 -6.19
CA TYR A 188 13.24 11.72 -7.56
C TYR A 188 12.56 12.94 -8.21
N ILE A 189 11.61 13.57 -7.52
CA ILE A 189 10.83 14.69 -8.04
C ILE A 189 11.15 15.97 -7.29
N ASP A 190 11.21 15.90 -5.97
CA ASP A 190 11.50 17.05 -5.11
C ASP A 190 12.97 17.47 -5.27
N SER A 191 13.20 18.73 -5.66
CA SER A 191 14.54 19.27 -5.87
C SER A 191 15.35 19.38 -4.58
N ASP A 192 14.69 19.46 -3.43
CA ASP A 192 15.34 19.61 -2.13
C ASP A 192 15.75 18.26 -1.52
N SER A 193 15.43 17.15 -2.20
CA SER A 193 15.73 15.79 -1.74
C SER A 193 17.21 15.44 -1.70
N GLY A 194 18.04 16.20 -2.42
CA GLY A 194 19.45 15.86 -2.65
C GLY A 194 19.66 14.69 -3.62
N VAL A 195 18.58 14.19 -4.24
CA VAL A 195 18.61 13.16 -5.28
C VAL A 195 18.47 13.84 -6.64
N PRO A 196 19.25 13.46 -7.67
CA PRO A 196 19.05 13.97 -9.02
C PRO A 196 17.63 13.72 -9.50
N ARG A 197 16.97 14.77 -9.99
CA ARG A 197 15.60 14.67 -10.48
C ARG A 197 15.53 13.67 -11.64
N ASP A 198 14.65 12.68 -11.51
CA ASP A 198 14.45 11.61 -12.49
C ASP A 198 12.96 11.19 -12.49
N ALA A 199 12.18 11.90 -13.31
CA ALA A 199 10.75 11.64 -13.45
C ALA A 199 10.44 10.22 -13.96
N GLN A 200 11.37 9.59 -14.70
CA GLN A 200 11.17 8.24 -15.20
C GLN A 200 11.33 7.21 -14.09
N LYS A 201 12.37 7.30 -13.26
CA LYS A 201 12.53 6.43 -12.09
C LYS A 201 11.39 6.58 -11.09
N ALA A 202 10.95 7.81 -10.83
CA ALA A 202 9.77 8.05 -10.01
C ALA A 202 8.56 7.30 -10.58
N ALA A 203 8.29 7.46 -11.89
CA ALA A 203 7.20 6.78 -12.57
C ALA A 203 7.32 5.25 -12.50
N ASP A 204 8.52 4.68 -12.61
CA ASP A 204 8.73 3.23 -12.54
C ASP A 204 8.36 2.70 -11.14
N ILE A 205 8.85 3.35 -10.07
CA ILE A 205 8.51 3.00 -8.68
C ILE A 205 7.01 3.11 -8.43
N TYR A 206 6.38 4.18 -8.93
CA TYR A 206 4.93 4.34 -8.84
C TYR A 206 4.17 3.23 -9.56
N MET A 207 4.59 2.86 -10.77
CA MET A 207 3.92 1.83 -11.57
C MET A 207 4.10 0.42 -11.02
N ASP A 208 5.21 0.16 -10.33
CA ASP A 208 5.42 -1.11 -9.64
C ASP A 208 4.59 -1.18 -8.35
N THR A 209 4.45 -0.07 -7.64
CA THR A 209 3.56 0.04 -6.46
C THR A 209 2.09 -0.17 -6.84
N VAL A 210 1.65 0.46 -7.93
CA VAL A 210 0.28 0.30 -8.48
C VAL A 210 0.04 -1.12 -8.99
N ALA A 211 1.04 -1.74 -9.64
CA ALA A 211 0.95 -3.12 -10.12
C ALA A 211 0.97 -4.17 -9.00
N ALA A 212 1.62 -3.87 -7.87
CA ALA A 212 1.65 -4.72 -6.68
C ALA A 212 0.32 -4.76 -5.90
N LYS A 213 -0.73 -4.04 -6.37
CA LYS A 213 -2.11 -4.08 -5.86
C LYS A 213 -2.25 -3.73 -4.38
N LEU A 214 -1.45 -2.81 -3.86
CA LEU A 214 -1.66 -2.23 -2.53
C LEU A 214 -2.90 -1.31 -2.61
N PRO A 215 -4.06 -1.67 -2.03
CA PRO A 215 -5.37 -1.07 -2.38
C PRO A 215 -5.48 0.45 -2.16
N LEU A 216 -4.73 0.99 -1.19
CA LEU A 216 -4.69 2.42 -0.88
C LEU A 216 -3.78 3.25 -1.82
N SER A 217 -2.96 2.60 -2.66
CA SER A 217 -2.00 3.27 -3.54
C SER A 217 -2.64 3.88 -4.77
N VAL A 218 -3.64 3.20 -5.36
CA VAL A 218 -4.21 3.58 -6.66
C VAL A 218 -5.06 4.83 -6.54
N THR A 219 -5.91 4.91 -5.51
CA THR A 219 -6.80 6.05 -5.28
C THR A 219 -6.00 7.30 -4.93
N THR A 220 -5.10 7.20 -3.94
CA THR A 220 -4.21 8.30 -3.54
C THR A 220 -3.36 8.78 -4.73
N PHE A 221 -2.82 7.86 -5.51
CA PHE A 221 -2.02 8.20 -6.69
C PHE A 221 -2.86 8.80 -7.83
N THR A 222 -4.07 8.32 -8.09
CA THR A 222 -4.95 8.91 -9.12
C THR A 222 -5.48 10.29 -8.71
N ASP A 223 -5.75 10.50 -7.42
CA ASP A 223 -6.31 11.76 -6.92
C ASP A 223 -5.25 12.88 -6.92
N ASP A 224 -3.99 12.53 -6.64
CA ASP A 224 -2.88 13.47 -6.67
C ASP A 224 -2.18 13.53 -8.03
N LEU A 225 -2.54 12.69 -9.02
CA LEU A 225 -1.88 12.66 -10.33
C LEU A 225 -1.92 14.01 -11.04
N GLY A 226 -3.04 14.74 -10.92
CA GLY A 226 -3.18 16.09 -11.49
C GLY A 226 -2.37 17.18 -10.78
N ARG A 227 -1.82 16.89 -9.60
CA ARG A 227 -0.92 17.77 -8.86
C ARG A 227 0.56 17.39 -9.05
N GLN A 228 0.84 16.28 -9.70
CA GLN A 228 2.20 15.86 -9.99
C GLN A 228 2.82 16.73 -11.08
N PRO A 229 4.15 16.89 -11.08
CA PRO A 229 4.83 17.61 -12.13
C PRO A 229 4.56 17.04 -13.54
N PRO A 230 4.41 17.88 -14.58
CA PRO A 230 4.04 17.41 -15.92
C PRO A 230 5.00 16.36 -16.51
N ASP A 231 6.30 16.46 -16.22
CA ASP A 231 7.30 15.49 -16.66
C ASP A 231 7.12 14.11 -16.01
N LEU A 232 6.69 14.05 -14.74
CA LEU A 232 6.30 12.83 -14.05
C LEU A 232 5.03 12.24 -14.66
N VAL A 233 4.00 13.04 -14.89
CA VAL A 233 2.75 12.58 -15.51
C VAL A 233 3.04 12.04 -16.93
N ALA A 234 3.90 12.71 -17.69
CA ALA A 234 4.33 12.25 -19.01
C ALA A 234 5.10 10.92 -18.93
N ALA A 235 5.96 10.74 -17.92
CA ALA A 235 6.66 9.48 -17.69
C ALA A 235 5.70 8.33 -17.34
N ILE A 236 4.67 8.59 -16.53
CA ILE A 236 3.61 7.65 -16.20
C ILE A 236 2.81 7.28 -17.45
N GLN A 237 2.40 8.25 -18.26
CA GLN A 237 1.71 8.02 -19.54
C GLN A 237 2.55 7.16 -20.50
N ARG A 238 3.86 7.41 -20.62
CA ARG A 238 4.77 6.56 -21.40
C ARG A 238 4.82 5.13 -20.87
N ASN A 239 4.89 4.95 -19.55
CA ASN A 239 4.87 3.63 -18.92
C ASN A 239 3.57 2.88 -19.21
N LEU A 240 2.43 3.55 -19.07
CA LEU A 240 1.11 2.98 -19.36
C LEU A 240 0.97 2.63 -20.84
N ALA A 241 1.49 3.48 -21.74
CA ALA A 241 1.48 3.21 -23.18
C ALA A 241 2.33 2.00 -23.55
N ARG A 242 3.57 1.91 -23.02
CA ARG A 242 4.43 0.72 -23.19
C ARG A 242 3.76 -0.57 -22.71
N ARG A 243 2.97 -0.49 -21.64
CA ARG A 243 2.24 -1.62 -21.05
C ARG A 243 0.86 -1.85 -21.70
N GLY A 244 0.48 -1.08 -22.72
CA GLY A 244 -0.77 -1.23 -23.48
C GLY A 244 -2.03 -0.75 -22.75
N PHE A 245 -1.89 0.12 -21.74
CA PHE A 245 -3.00 0.68 -20.95
C PHE A 245 -3.42 2.07 -21.40
N TYR A 246 -2.57 2.77 -22.15
CA TYR A 246 -2.79 4.15 -22.56
C TYR A 246 -2.45 4.33 -24.04
N SER A 247 -3.28 5.04 -24.78
CA SER A 247 -3.13 5.29 -26.22
C SER A 247 -3.10 6.79 -26.57
N GLY A 248 -3.17 7.66 -25.56
CA GLY A 248 -3.09 9.10 -25.73
C GLY A 248 -1.64 9.62 -25.78
N PRO A 249 -1.45 10.93 -26.02
CA PRO A 249 -0.13 11.55 -25.98
C PRO A 249 0.45 11.58 -24.57
N ALA A 250 1.75 11.35 -24.43
CA ALA A 250 2.46 11.51 -23.16
C ALA A 250 2.84 12.99 -22.92
N ASP A 251 1.81 13.83 -22.78
CA ASP A 251 1.89 15.29 -22.74
C ASP A 251 2.01 15.88 -21.32
N GLY A 252 1.98 15.03 -20.29
CA GLY A 252 2.07 15.47 -18.90
C GLY A 252 0.77 15.98 -18.30
N SER A 253 -0.35 15.84 -19.01
CA SER A 253 -1.67 16.21 -18.52
C SER A 253 -2.38 15.00 -17.90
N ALA A 254 -2.78 15.09 -16.63
CA ALA A 254 -3.49 14.02 -15.93
C ALA A 254 -4.96 13.92 -16.39
N THR A 255 -5.17 13.52 -17.64
CA THR A 255 -6.49 13.41 -18.26
C THR A 255 -7.30 12.25 -17.68
N PRO A 256 -8.64 12.24 -17.84
CA PRO A 256 -9.47 11.09 -17.48
C PRO A 256 -9.01 9.78 -18.11
N GLN A 257 -8.46 9.81 -19.33
CA GLN A 257 -7.86 8.65 -19.98
C GLN A 257 -6.60 8.16 -19.27
N THR A 258 -5.75 9.08 -18.79
CA THR A 258 -4.55 8.74 -18.00
C THR A 258 -4.95 8.11 -16.67
N LEU A 259 -5.94 8.69 -15.97
CA LEU A 259 -6.48 8.15 -14.72
C LEU A 259 -7.11 6.76 -14.92
N ALA A 260 -7.88 6.58 -16.00
CA ALA A 260 -8.46 5.29 -16.36
C ALA A 260 -7.38 4.25 -16.68
N ALA A 261 -6.30 4.64 -17.36
CA ALA A 261 -5.18 3.76 -17.67
C ALA A 261 -4.42 3.31 -16.41
N VAL A 262 -4.19 4.20 -15.44
CA VAL A 262 -3.61 3.85 -14.14
C VAL A 262 -4.50 2.84 -13.39
N ARG A 263 -5.83 3.07 -13.36
CA ARG A 263 -6.79 2.14 -12.74
C ARG A 263 -6.86 0.81 -13.49
N ALA A 264 -6.74 0.84 -14.81
CA ALA A 264 -6.70 -0.36 -15.63
C ALA A 264 -5.41 -1.16 -15.40
N LEU A 265 -4.25 -0.51 -15.18
CA LEU A 265 -3.02 -1.19 -14.78
C LEU A 265 -3.18 -1.92 -13.45
N ALA A 266 -3.81 -1.26 -12.46
CA ALA A 266 -4.14 -1.89 -11.18
C ALA A 266 -5.10 -3.08 -11.34
N GLY A 267 -6.05 -3.00 -12.28
CA GLY A 267 -7.01 -4.06 -12.58
C GLY A 267 -6.46 -5.25 -13.38
N LYS A 268 -5.70 -5.01 -14.45
CA LYS A 268 -5.28 -6.02 -15.46
C LYS A 268 -4.00 -6.79 -15.13
N ALA A 269 -3.31 -6.46 -14.04
CA ALA A 269 -2.38 -7.43 -13.44
C ALA A 269 -3.14 -8.70 -12.96
N ALA A 270 -4.48 -8.70 -12.98
CA ALA A 270 -5.28 -9.91 -13.18
C ALA A 270 -5.75 -9.99 -14.64
N GLY A 271 -5.24 -10.96 -15.41
CA GLY A 271 -5.85 -11.37 -16.69
C GLY A 271 -5.19 -10.81 -17.93
N THR A 272 -4.26 -11.58 -18.49
CA THR A 272 -4.20 -11.76 -19.95
C THR A 272 -5.57 -12.25 -20.44
N GLY A 273 -6.29 -11.41 -21.20
CA GLY A 273 -7.41 -11.86 -22.02
C GLY A 273 -8.60 -10.91 -22.11
N GLY A 274 -8.96 -10.53 -23.33
CA GLY A 274 -10.32 -10.14 -23.71
C GLY A 274 -10.65 -8.64 -23.64
N GLY A 275 -10.84 -8.01 -24.79
CA GLY A 275 -11.31 -6.63 -24.91
C GLY A 275 -12.82 -6.49 -24.84
N ASN A 276 -13.32 -5.26 -24.65
CA ASN A 276 -14.17 -4.58 -25.63
C ASN A 276 -14.45 -3.10 -25.24
N THR A 277 -14.18 -2.22 -26.19
CA THR A 277 -14.92 -1.01 -26.63
C THR A 277 -15.85 -0.22 -25.69
N GLY A 278 -15.40 0.99 -25.32
CA GLY A 278 -15.99 2.31 -25.67
C GLY A 278 -17.45 2.65 -25.38
N ARG A 279 -17.68 3.77 -24.66
CA ARG A 279 -18.67 4.85 -24.96
C ARG A 279 -18.38 6.11 -24.09
N PRO A 280 -18.87 7.31 -24.47
CA PRO A 280 -18.18 8.58 -24.27
C PRO A 280 -18.65 9.40 -23.07
N ALA A 281 -17.80 10.33 -22.67
CA ALA A 281 -18.00 11.30 -21.60
C ALA A 281 -19.11 12.33 -21.91
N GLY A 282 -19.84 12.73 -20.87
CA GLY A 282 -20.74 13.87 -20.89
C GLY A 282 -20.92 14.48 -19.51
N ASN A 283 -20.48 15.73 -19.38
CA ASN A 283 -20.78 16.77 -18.38
C ASN A 283 -20.18 16.64 -16.95
N THR A 284 -19.14 17.46 -16.71
CA THR A 284 -18.54 17.74 -15.39
C THR A 284 -19.24 18.96 -14.75
N PRO A 285 -19.81 18.85 -13.54
CA PRO A 285 -20.16 20.01 -12.71
C PRO A 285 -18.90 20.59 -12.01
N PRO A 286 -18.96 21.84 -11.51
CA PRO A 286 -17.79 22.56 -11.00
C PRO A 286 -17.27 21.97 -9.67
N ALA A 287 -15.98 22.14 -9.42
CA ALA A 287 -15.27 21.62 -8.24
C ALA A 287 -15.81 22.20 -6.90
N PRO A 288 -16.02 21.38 -5.85
CA PRO A 288 -16.39 21.88 -4.53
C PRO A 288 -15.15 22.36 -3.72
N PRO A 289 -15.35 23.24 -2.71
CA PRO A 289 -14.28 23.97 -2.03
C PRO A 289 -13.56 23.16 -0.94
N SER A 290 -12.28 23.46 -0.76
CA SER A 290 -11.35 22.88 0.20
C SER A 290 -11.64 23.33 1.65
N GLY A 291 -12.36 22.49 2.41
CA GLY A 291 -12.54 22.59 3.86
C GLY A 291 -11.92 21.41 4.62
N PRO A 292 -11.92 21.43 5.97
CA PRO A 292 -11.47 20.30 6.80
C PRO A 292 -12.26 19.02 6.47
N LYS A 293 -11.56 17.88 6.41
CA LYS A 293 -12.18 16.57 6.10
C LYS A 293 -13.13 16.18 7.24
N PRO A 294 -14.40 15.82 6.94
CA PRO A 294 -15.40 15.53 7.96
C PRO A 294 -15.10 14.24 8.73
N THR A 295 -15.43 14.20 10.03
CA THR A 295 -15.27 13.01 10.88
C THR A 295 -16.30 11.92 10.53
N VAL A 296 -16.12 10.71 11.08
CA VAL A 296 -17.07 9.60 10.88
C VAL A 296 -18.44 9.95 11.46
N GLU A 297 -18.49 10.57 12.63
CA GLU A 297 -19.74 11.00 13.28
C GLU A 297 -20.45 12.07 12.45
N GLU A 298 -19.70 13.03 11.89
CA GLU A 298 -20.24 14.06 11.01
C GLU A 298 -20.80 13.45 9.72
N LEU A 299 -20.13 12.44 9.15
CA LEU A 299 -20.61 11.72 7.97
C LEU A 299 -21.88 10.90 8.26
N ILE A 300 -21.96 10.25 9.43
CA ILE A 300 -23.17 9.52 9.85
C ILE A 300 -24.34 10.49 10.06
N ALA A 301 -24.11 11.62 10.72
CA ALA A 301 -25.11 12.66 10.93
C ALA A 301 -25.57 13.24 9.58
N LEU A 302 -24.63 13.51 8.67
CA LEU A 302 -24.92 13.96 7.32
C LEU A 302 -25.77 12.94 6.55
N ALA A 303 -25.42 11.66 6.60
CA ALA A 303 -26.17 10.60 5.94
C ALA A 303 -27.59 10.43 6.48
N LYS A 304 -27.78 10.60 7.79
CA LYS A 304 -29.11 10.61 8.39
C LYS A 304 -29.94 11.79 7.88
N SER A 305 -29.36 13.00 7.83
CA SER A 305 -30.02 14.19 7.32
C SER A 305 -30.34 14.09 5.82
N ALA A 306 -29.44 13.50 5.03
CA ALA A 306 -29.58 13.30 3.59
C ALA A 306 -30.81 12.48 3.18
N THR A 307 -31.41 11.72 4.09
CA THR A 307 -32.67 10.99 3.84
C THR A 307 -33.84 11.93 3.54
N THR A 308 -33.85 13.13 4.11
CA THR A 308 -34.93 14.12 3.99
C THR A 308 -34.47 15.50 3.52
N ASN A 309 -33.16 15.76 3.44
CA ASN A 309 -32.59 17.05 3.03
C ASN A 309 -31.72 16.93 1.76
N ALA A 310 -32.14 17.62 0.69
CA ALA A 310 -31.49 17.54 -0.63
C ALA A 310 -30.09 18.18 -0.67
N ALA A 311 -29.82 19.20 0.15
CA ALA A 311 -28.50 19.80 0.22
C ALA A 311 -27.50 18.87 0.92
N ASP A 312 -27.93 18.20 1.97
CA ASP A 312 -27.12 17.22 2.69
C ASP A 312 -26.90 15.94 1.88
N GLU A 313 -27.89 15.52 1.09
CA GLU A 313 -27.75 14.45 0.09
C GLU A 313 -26.69 14.80 -0.95
N ALA A 314 -26.76 15.99 -1.55
CA ALA A 314 -25.79 16.42 -2.54
C ALA A 314 -24.38 16.46 -1.93
N LYS A 315 -24.24 16.96 -0.71
CA LYS A 315 -22.97 16.97 0.02
C LYS A 315 -22.44 15.55 0.30
N LEU A 316 -23.30 14.62 0.69
CA LEU A 316 -22.92 13.22 0.91
C LEU A 316 -22.50 12.54 -0.41
N ARG A 317 -23.24 12.78 -1.49
CA ARG A 317 -22.91 12.32 -2.84
C ARG A 317 -21.54 12.85 -3.28
N ASP A 318 -21.31 14.14 -3.13
CA ASP A 318 -20.04 14.78 -3.54
C ASP A 318 -18.86 14.21 -2.74
N LEU A 319 -19.03 13.94 -1.44
CA LEU A 319 -18.01 13.29 -0.62
C LEU A 319 -17.77 11.83 -1.04
N ALA A 320 -18.82 11.09 -1.43
CA ALA A 320 -18.72 9.73 -1.93
C ALA A 320 -18.02 9.66 -3.29
N GLU A 321 -18.40 10.54 -4.22
CA GLU A 321 -17.78 10.68 -5.54
C GLU A 321 -16.33 11.17 -5.43
N GLY A 322 -16.05 12.03 -4.46
CA GLY A 322 -14.71 12.53 -4.09
C GLY A 322 -13.84 11.53 -3.32
N GLY A 323 -14.24 10.26 -3.20
CA GLY A 323 -13.36 9.21 -2.69
C GLY A 323 -13.46 8.91 -1.19
N THR A 324 -14.30 9.62 -0.43
CA THR A 324 -14.39 9.42 1.03
C THR A 324 -15.05 8.08 1.34
N MET A 325 -14.26 7.10 1.76
CA MET A 325 -14.67 5.70 1.93
C MET A 325 -15.94 5.49 2.78
N VAL A 326 -16.05 6.18 3.93
CA VAL A 326 -17.24 6.12 4.78
C VAL A 326 -18.45 6.80 4.11
N ALA A 327 -18.24 7.92 3.41
CA ALA A 327 -19.31 8.57 2.64
C ALA A 327 -19.79 7.70 1.48
N GLN A 328 -18.89 6.95 0.84
CA GLN A 328 -19.25 5.97 -0.20
C GLN A 328 -20.15 4.87 0.33
N TYR A 329 -19.82 4.31 1.49
CA TYR A 329 -20.66 3.31 2.13
C TYR A 329 -22.03 3.86 2.49
N LEU A 330 -22.08 5.04 3.12
CA LEU A 330 -23.32 5.68 3.56
C LEU A 330 -24.20 6.13 2.39
N TYR A 331 -23.59 6.65 1.32
CA TYR A 331 -24.31 7.02 0.10
C TYR A 331 -24.83 5.78 -0.64
N ALA A 332 -24.06 4.70 -0.70
CA ALA A 332 -24.52 3.43 -1.25
C ALA A 332 -25.70 2.85 -0.45
N GLN A 333 -25.70 2.98 0.87
CA GLN A 333 -26.84 2.62 1.73
C GLN A 333 -28.07 3.49 1.46
N LEU A 334 -27.90 4.77 1.12
CA LEU A 334 -28.99 5.66 0.71
C LEU A 334 -29.60 5.25 -0.64
N LEU A 335 -28.74 4.86 -1.60
CA LEU A 335 -29.15 4.36 -2.92
C LEU A 335 -29.74 2.94 -2.86
N SER A 336 -29.40 2.16 -1.83
CA SER A 336 -29.85 0.77 -1.74
C SER A 336 -31.38 0.69 -1.62
N PRO A 337 -32.05 -0.17 -2.41
CA PRO A 337 -33.48 -0.40 -2.28
C PRO A 337 -33.86 -1.03 -0.92
N THR A 338 -32.92 -1.67 -0.25
CA THR A 338 -33.12 -2.31 1.08
C THR A 338 -33.29 -1.30 2.22
N ASN A 339 -32.93 -0.03 2.00
CA ASN A 339 -33.21 1.03 2.95
C ASN A 339 -34.69 1.43 2.86
N THR A 340 -35.44 1.26 3.95
CA THR A 340 -36.90 1.49 4.00
C THR A 340 -37.29 2.85 4.61
N VAL A 341 -36.30 3.67 4.99
CA VAL A 341 -36.53 5.01 5.56
C VAL A 341 -37.08 5.96 4.49
N GLN A 342 -37.81 7.01 4.90
CA GLN A 342 -38.23 8.11 4.01
C GLN A 342 -37.02 8.62 3.23
N ARG A 343 -37.13 8.68 1.90
CA ARG A 343 -36.02 9.00 1.01
C ARG A 343 -36.43 10.07 0.00
N ILE A 344 -35.54 11.04 -0.20
CA ILE A 344 -35.64 12.01 -1.30
C ILE A 344 -34.89 11.55 -2.57
N THR A 345 -33.97 10.59 -2.44
CA THR A 345 -33.23 9.99 -3.55
C THR A 345 -33.91 8.70 -3.99
N ALA A 346 -34.13 8.56 -5.31
CA ALA A 346 -34.63 7.31 -5.88
C ALA A 346 -33.59 6.19 -5.68
N PRO A 347 -34.00 4.96 -5.30
CA PRO A 347 -33.06 3.87 -5.17
C PRO A 347 -32.41 3.51 -6.51
N ASP A 348 -31.13 3.18 -6.44
CA ASP A 348 -30.29 2.77 -7.56
C ASP A 348 -29.38 1.62 -7.10
N ALA A 349 -29.88 0.40 -7.24
CA ALA A 349 -29.17 -0.79 -6.80
C ALA A 349 -27.89 -1.04 -7.60
N ALA A 350 -27.91 -0.77 -8.92
CA ALA A 350 -26.74 -0.90 -9.79
C ALA A 350 -25.60 0.02 -9.34
N ARG A 351 -25.91 1.23 -8.90
CA ARG A 351 -24.89 2.15 -8.40
C ARG A 351 -24.47 1.83 -6.97
N ALA A 352 -25.40 1.45 -6.10
CA ALA A 352 -25.10 1.00 -4.74
C ALA A 352 -24.14 -0.20 -4.74
N ILE A 353 -24.37 -1.19 -5.62
CA ILE A 353 -23.55 -2.40 -5.66
C ILE A 353 -22.12 -2.13 -6.15
N GLN A 354 -21.91 -1.15 -7.03
CA GLN A 354 -20.57 -0.73 -7.45
C GLN A 354 -19.75 -0.19 -6.28
N TYR A 355 -20.37 0.63 -5.42
CA TYR A 355 -19.74 1.13 -4.20
C TYR A 355 -19.45 -0.01 -3.23
N PHE A 356 -20.43 -0.88 -2.96
CA PHE A 356 -20.27 -1.98 -2.02
C PHE A 356 -19.21 -3.01 -2.48
N GLU A 357 -19.21 -3.43 -3.75
CA GLU A 357 -18.19 -4.35 -4.25
C GLU A 357 -16.78 -3.77 -4.18
N ARG A 358 -16.63 -2.46 -4.44
CA ARG A 358 -15.35 -1.78 -4.29
C ARG A 358 -14.89 -1.83 -2.84
N LEU A 359 -15.76 -1.42 -1.91
CA LEU A 359 -15.44 -1.37 -0.48
C LEU A 359 -15.24 -2.77 0.13
N ALA A 360 -15.95 -3.79 -0.34
CA ALA A 360 -15.80 -5.17 0.10
C ALA A 360 -14.41 -5.75 -0.20
N ARG A 361 -13.66 -5.16 -1.15
CA ARG A 361 -12.25 -5.53 -1.40
C ARG A 361 -11.29 -4.93 -0.37
N GLU A 362 -11.70 -3.88 0.34
CA GLU A 362 -10.91 -3.26 1.40
C GLU A 362 -11.04 -4.05 2.71
N ALA A 363 -9.90 -4.40 3.32
CA ALA A 363 -9.88 -5.25 4.53
C ALA A 363 -10.58 -4.62 5.74
N SER A 364 -10.75 -3.29 5.75
CA SER A 364 -11.34 -2.53 6.84
C SER A 364 -12.85 -2.25 6.67
N PHE A 365 -13.48 -2.70 5.58
CA PHE A 365 -14.89 -2.40 5.26
C PHE A 365 -15.75 -3.67 5.13
N ALA A 366 -15.68 -4.51 6.15
CA ALA A 366 -16.49 -5.73 6.29
C ALA A 366 -18.01 -5.48 6.05
N PRO A 367 -18.62 -4.39 6.57
CA PRO A 367 -20.05 -4.12 6.38
C PRO A 367 -20.46 -3.96 4.90
N ALA A 368 -19.54 -3.57 4.01
CA ALA A 368 -19.85 -3.44 2.59
C ALA A 368 -20.04 -4.79 1.90
N ALA A 369 -19.29 -5.82 2.30
CA ALA A 369 -19.47 -7.18 1.79
C ALA A 369 -20.84 -7.73 2.22
N THR A 370 -21.21 -7.50 3.49
CA THR A 370 -22.53 -7.84 4.02
C THR A 370 -23.66 -7.15 3.25
N SER A 371 -23.56 -5.83 3.04
CA SER A 371 -24.56 -5.08 2.25
C SER A 371 -24.64 -5.55 0.79
N ALA A 372 -23.51 -5.86 0.15
CA ALA A 372 -23.49 -6.40 -1.21
C ALA A 372 -24.16 -7.78 -1.29
N ALA A 373 -23.90 -8.66 -0.31
CA ALA A 373 -24.48 -9.99 -0.26
C ALA A 373 -26.02 -9.94 -0.26
N PHE A 374 -26.60 -9.10 0.61
CA PHE A 374 -28.06 -8.92 0.65
C PHE A 374 -28.60 -8.31 -0.63
N LEU A 375 -27.92 -7.30 -1.18
CA LEU A 375 -28.41 -6.61 -2.37
C LEU A 375 -28.41 -7.54 -3.60
N TYR A 376 -27.42 -8.43 -3.73
CA TYR A 376 -27.40 -9.47 -4.76
C TYR A 376 -28.45 -10.55 -4.53
N ASP A 377 -28.73 -10.92 -3.28
CA ASP A 377 -29.74 -11.94 -2.98
C ASP A 377 -31.18 -11.44 -3.14
N ILE A 378 -31.46 -10.17 -2.84
CA ILE A 378 -32.79 -9.59 -3.02
C ILE A 378 -33.00 -9.18 -4.48
N GLY A 379 -31.98 -8.59 -5.11
CA GLY A 379 -32.08 -7.95 -6.42
C GLY A 379 -32.91 -6.66 -6.40
N ALA A 380 -33.02 -6.03 -7.56
CA ALA A 380 -33.76 -4.79 -7.79
C ALA A 380 -34.09 -4.63 -9.30
N PRO A 381 -34.98 -3.70 -9.70
CA PRO A 381 -35.32 -3.48 -11.10
C PRO A 381 -34.11 -3.22 -12.02
N ASN A 382 -33.04 -2.59 -11.52
CA ASN A 382 -31.81 -2.32 -12.27
C ASN A 382 -30.61 -3.19 -11.83
N LEU A 383 -30.83 -4.20 -10.97
CA LEU A 383 -29.83 -5.14 -10.53
C LEU A 383 -30.48 -6.53 -10.41
N PRO A 384 -30.34 -7.41 -11.42
CA PRO A 384 -30.88 -8.75 -11.33
C PRO A 384 -30.36 -9.48 -10.09
N ARG A 385 -31.23 -10.29 -9.50
CA ARG A 385 -30.85 -11.18 -8.41
C ARG A 385 -29.75 -12.14 -8.88
N ASP A 386 -28.72 -12.29 -8.07
CA ASP A 386 -27.54 -13.12 -8.35
C ASP A 386 -27.14 -13.89 -7.07
N PRO A 387 -27.69 -15.10 -6.87
CA PRO A 387 -27.42 -15.89 -5.66
C PRO A 387 -25.95 -16.34 -5.57
N GLU A 388 -25.25 -16.45 -6.70
CA GLU A 388 -23.84 -16.80 -6.74
C GLU A 388 -22.98 -15.66 -6.20
N LYS A 389 -23.19 -14.45 -6.71
CA LYS A 389 -22.50 -13.27 -6.16
C LYS A 389 -22.88 -12.96 -4.73
N ALA A 390 -24.13 -13.20 -4.34
CA ALA A 390 -24.55 -13.08 -2.95
C ALA A 390 -23.72 -14.01 -2.06
N ALA A 391 -23.54 -15.27 -2.47
CA ALA A 391 -22.71 -16.22 -1.75
C ALA A 391 -21.21 -15.84 -1.74
N ASP A 392 -20.68 -15.30 -2.83
CA ASP A 392 -19.29 -14.79 -2.87
C ASP A 392 -19.06 -13.65 -1.87
N MET A 393 -20.01 -12.69 -1.82
CA MET A 393 -19.93 -11.57 -0.89
C MET A 393 -20.14 -12.02 0.57
N THR A 394 -20.98 -13.03 0.82
CA THR A 394 -21.14 -13.64 2.14
C THR A 394 -19.83 -14.29 2.62
N ILE A 395 -19.15 -15.03 1.75
CA ILE A 395 -17.84 -15.60 2.06
C ILE A 395 -16.82 -14.49 2.35
N ARG A 396 -16.83 -13.42 1.54
CA ARG A 396 -15.96 -12.27 1.77
C ARG A 396 -16.22 -11.61 3.12
N ALA A 397 -17.48 -11.43 3.52
CA ALA A 397 -17.84 -10.87 4.82
C ALA A 397 -17.35 -11.75 5.99
N LEU A 398 -17.47 -13.08 5.88
CA LEU A 398 -16.94 -14.03 6.86
C LEU A 398 -15.41 -14.00 6.95
N GLU A 399 -14.71 -13.89 5.82
CA GLU A 399 -13.25 -13.73 5.75
C GLU A 399 -12.81 -12.40 6.39
N LEU A 400 -13.60 -11.34 6.22
CA LEU A 400 -13.41 -10.02 6.85
C LEU A 400 -13.88 -9.95 8.32
N LYS A 401 -14.28 -11.08 8.90
CA LYS A 401 -14.68 -11.21 10.30
C LYS A 401 -15.93 -10.38 10.67
N ASP A 402 -16.81 -10.15 9.71
CA ASP A 402 -18.11 -9.53 9.99
C ASP A 402 -19.01 -10.53 10.74
N ALA A 403 -19.37 -10.23 11.98
CA ALA A 403 -20.25 -11.10 12.77
C ALA A 403 -21.73 -10.98 12.35
N ASP A 404 -22.13 -9.86 11.72
CA ASP A 404 -23.53 -9.61 11.37
C ASP A 404 -23.99 -10.53 10.24
N ILE A 405 -23.11 -10.86 9.29
CA ILE A 405 -23.47 -11.81 8.22
C ILE A 405 -23.75 -13.21 8.77
N LEU A 406 -23.04 -13.63 9.83
CA LEU A 406 -23.26 -14.94 10.45
C LEU A 406 -24.65 -15.01 11.10
N LYS A 407 -25.05 -13.96 11.83
CA LYS A 407 -26.39 -13.88 12.42
C LYS A 407 -27.49 -14.04 11.35
N ASN A 408 -27.29 -13.42 10.18
CA ASN A 408 -28.26 -13.52 9.08
C ASN A 408 -28.26 -14.89 8.38
N ILE A 409 -27.12 -15.60 8.34
CA ILE A 409 -27.07 -17.02 7.92
C ILE A 409 -27.86 -17.89 8.91
N GLU A 410 -27.81 -17.57 10.20
CA GLU A 410 -28.51 -18.35 11.22
C GLU A 410 -30.04 -18.20 11.15
N GLU A 411 -30.53 -17.01 10.78
CA GLU A 411 -31.95 -16.63 10.75
C GLU A 411 -32.73 -17.05 9.47
N ASP A 412 -32.10 -17.72 8.50
CA ASP A 412 -32.71 -18.25 7.26
C ASP A 412 -33.50 -17.22 6.41
N LYS A 413 -32.91 -16.06 6.15
CA LYS A 413 -33.57 -14.96 5.41
C LYS A 413 -33.17 -14.85 3.92
N TRP A 414 -32.60 -15.90 3.35
CA TRP A 414 -31.98 -15.87 2.01
C TRP A 414 -32.90 -16.47 0.93
N GLY A 415 -32.82 -15.92 -0.28
CA GLY A 415 -33.62 -16.36 -1.42
C GLY A 415 -33.13 -17.66 -2.08
N ALA A 416 -33.96 -18.21 -2.98
CA ALA A 416 -33.68 -19.46 -3.69
C ALA A 416 -32.36 -19.46 -4.48
N GLY A 417 -31.52 -20.47 -4.35
CA GLY A 417 -30.24 -20.63 -5.02
C GLY A 417 -29.05 -20.16 -4.18
N PHE A 418 -29.28 -19.30 -3.18
CA PHE A 418 -28.20 -18.79 -2.32
C PHE A 418 -27.55 -19.92 -1.52
N TRP A 419 -28.36 -20.81 -0.94
CA TRP A 419 -27.86 -21.86 -0.06
C TRP A 419 -27.00 -22.87 -0.82
N ALA A 420 -27.43 -23.26 -2.02
CA ALA A 420 -26.63 -24.12 -2.87
C ALA A 420 -25.30 -23.45 -3.25
N ALA A 421 -25.33 -22.17 -3.64
CA ALA A 421 -24.14 -21.40 -4.00
C ALA A 421 -23.15 -21.25 -2.83
N LEU A 422 -23.64 -20.95 -1.62
CA LEU A 422 -22.84 -20.81 -0.41
C LEU A 422 -22.20 -22.14 -0.01
N GLN A 423 -22.98 -23.22 0.02
CA GLN A 423 -22.45 -24.55 0.31
C GLN A 423 -21.37 -24.97 -0.67
N GLN A 424 -21.52 -24.65 -1.96
CA GLN A 424 -20.51 -24.93 -2.97
C GLN A 424 -19.20 -24.19 -2.68
N ARG A 425 -19.26 -22.91 -2.31
CA ARG A 425 -18.07 -22.09 -1.97
C ARG A 425 -17.39 -22.53 -0.67
N LEU A 426 -18.17 -23.02 0.30
CA LEU A 426 -17.64 -23.62 1.52
C LEU A 426 -17.01 -25.00 1.26
N ALA A 427 -17.59 -25.81 0.37
CA ALA A 427 -17.04 -27.09 -0.05
C ALA A 427 -15.70 -26.91 -0.80
N GLN A 428 -15.62 -25.93 -1.71
CA GLN A 428 -14.37 -25.55 -2.40
C GLN A 428 -13.26 -25.14 -1.42
N ARG A 429 -13.63 -24.61 -0.25
CA ARG A 429 -12.70 -24.25 0.84
C ARG A 429 -12.42 -25.40 1.80
N ASN A 430 -12.89 -26.61 1.50
CA ASN A 430 -12.80 -27.80 2.37
C ASN A 430 -13.44 -27.59 3.75
N LEU A 431 -14.45 -26.72 3.86
CA LEU A 431 -15.16 -26.41 5.09
C LEU A 431 -16.53 -27.11 5.20
N TYR A 432 -17.08 -27.58 4.09
CA TYR A 432 -18.38 -28.26 4.04
C TYR A 432 -18.25 -29.63 3.39
N GLN A 433 -18.70 -30.67 4.11
CA GLN A 433 -18.75 -32.05 3.63
C GLN A 433 -20.21 -32.55 3.72
N GLY A 434 -20.88 -32.53 2.59
CA GLY A 434 -22.28 -32.90 2.48
C GLY A 434 -22.80 -32.71 1.05
N ARG A 435 -24.01 -33.19 0.81
CA ARG A 435 -24.70 -32.90 -0.45
C ARG A 435 -24.99 -31.39 -0.52
N ILE A 436 -24.77 -30.80 -1.68
CA ILE A 436 -25.17 -29.41 -1.96
C ILE A 436 -26.68 -29.39 -2.12
N LEU A 437 -27.35 -28.63 -1.27
CA LEU A 437 -28.80 -28.46 -1.22
C LEU A 437 -29.12 -26.97 -1.12
N ASP A 438 -30.16 -26.54 -1.80
CA ASP A 438 -30.62 -25.15 -1.74
C ASP A 438 -31.51 -24.89 -0.52
N GLN A 439 -30.98 -25.20 0.67
CA GLN A 439 -31.66 -25.01 1.95
C GLN A 439 -30.64 -24.79 3.07
N ARG A 440 -31.01 -24.01 4.09
CA ARG A 440 -30.23 -23.89 5.32
C ARG A 440 -30.07 -25.26 5.97
N ASN A 441 -28.88 -25.55 6.49
CA ASN A 441 -28.64 -26.68 7.39
C ASN A 441 -27.50 -26.37 8.37
N ASP A 442 -27.45 -27.12 9.47
CA ASP A 442 -26.51 -26.84 10.56
C ASP A 442 -25.04 -27.03 10.15
N ARG A 443 -24.76 -27.92 9.19
CA ARG A 443 -23.40 -28.09 8.64
C ARG A 443 -22.93 -26.84 7.91
N THR A 444 -23.82 -26.16 7.18
CA THR A 444 -23.54 -24.90 6.49
C THR A 444 -23.23 -23.79 7.49
N VAL A 445 -24.06 -23.69 8.54
CA VAL A 445 -23.86 -22.71 9.63
C VAL A 445 -22.54 -22.95 10.36
N GLN A 446 -22.22 -24.22 10.69
CA GLN A 446 -20.96 -24.58 11.34
C GLN A 446 -19.74 -24.28 10.46
N ALA A 447 -19.83 -24.53 9.15
CA ALA A 447 -18.80 -24.19 8.18
C ALA A 447 -18.57 -22.67 8.09
N ALA A 448 -19.66 -21.88 8.06
CA ALA A 448 -19.59 -20.42 8.09
C ALA A 448 -18.95 -19.90 9.40
N ARG A 449 -19.35 -20.44 10.56
CA ARG A 449 -18.70 -20.13 11.86
C ARG A 449 -17.21 -20.45 11.85
N SER A 450 -16.83 -21.57 11.25
CA SER A 450 -15.42 -21.97 11.16
C SER A 450 -14.62 -20.99 10.30
N LEU A 451 -15.19 -20.49 9.21
CA LEU A 451 -14.55 -19.46 8.38
C LEU A 451 -14.37 -18.15 9.14
N LEU A 452 -15.38 -17.75 9.92
CA LEU A 452 -15.30 -16.59 10.82
C LEU A 452 -14.22 -16.78 11.90
N GLY A 453 -14.08 -17.97 12.47
CA GLY A 453 -13.19 -18.26 13.60
C GLY A 453 -11.75 -18.70 13.27
N LYS A 454 -11.41 -19.02 12.01
CA LYS A 454 -10.04 -19.43 11.65
C LYS A 454 -9.06 -18.25 11.80
N GLN A 455 -8.08 -18.43 12.70
CA GLN A 455 -6.89 -17.61 12.94
C GLN A 455 -5.81 -17.87 11.90
#